data_AF-A0A7J6XEK3-F1
#
_entry.id   AF-A0A7J6XEK3-F1
#
_cell.length_a   1.000
_cell.length_b   1.000
_cell.length_c   1.000
_cell.angle_alpha   90.00
_cell.angle_beta   90.00
_cell.angle_gamma   90.00
#
_symmetry.space_group_name_H-M   'P 1'
#
loop_
_entity.id
_entity.type
_entity.pdbx_description
1 polymer ?
#
loop_
_entity_poly.entity_id
_entity_poly.type
_entity_poly.pdbx_seq_one_letter_code
_entity_poly.pdbx_strand_id
1 'polypeptide(L)'
;MAMEEVVVLETPSSQQQHLNAEKKSNICEECGLNPSKYTCPCCSIRSCSLPCVKSHKKRTSCTGKRHRTCFVPLSQFDDNLIISDYNLLEEAKRVAESAKRRMRDGKFGRFQYKLPFKLQSLKNAAARRKTHIIFLPIGMSKREKNQTRYDHRLICS
;
A
#
# COMPACT_ATOMS: atom_id res chain seq x y z
N MET A 1 -14.17 -70.36 -44.50
CA MET A 1 -12.87 -69.65 -44.55
C MET A 1 -13.08 -68.33 -43.86
N ALA A 2 -12.37 -68.14 -42.75
CA ALA A 2 -12.48 -67.01 -41.84
C ALA A 2 -11.84 -65.75 -42.44
N MET A 3 -12.45 -64.58 -42.22
CA MET A 3 -11.81 -63.28 -42.42
C MET A 3 -12.22 -62.32 -41.27
N GLU A 4 -11.35 -62.30 -40.27
CA GLU A 4 -10.96 -61.29 -39.26
C GLU A 4 -11.93 -60.18 -38.79
N GLU A 5 -12.13 -60.14 -37.46
CA GLU A 5 -12.55 -58.95 -36.70
C GLU A 5 -11.46 -57.88 -36.71
N VAL A 6 -11.81 -56.67 -37.15
CA VAL A 6 -10.96 -55.49 -37.04
C VAL A 6 -11.01 -54.98 -35.60
N VAL A 7 -9.98 -55.29 -34.82
CA VAL A 7 -9.75 -54.72 -33.50
C VAL A 7 -9.30 -53.27 -33.67
N VAL A 8 -10.22 -52.32 -33.45
CA VAL A 8 -9.91 -50.89 -33.39
C VAL A 8 -9.15 -50.64 -32.09
N LEU A 9 -7.83 -50.45 -32.20
CA LEU A 9 -7.00 -49.93 -31.12
C LEU A 9 -7.31 -48.44 -30.93
N GLU A 10 -8.17 -48.12 -29.97
CA GLU A 10 -8.38 -46.75 -29.52
C GLU A 10 -7.14 -46.26 -28.77
N THR A 11 -6.35 -45.41 -29.43
CA THR A 11 -5.28 -44.64 -28.79
C THR A 11 -5.88 -43.67 -27.77
N PRO A 12 -5.48 -43.67 -26.48
CA PRO A 12 -6.02 -42.73 -25.52
C PRO A 12 -5.57 -41.31 -25.88
N SER A 13 -6.58 -40.47 -26.07
CA SER A 13 -6.55 -39.11 -26.57
C SER A 13 -5.83 -38.14 -25.64
N SER A 14 -4.96 -37.32 -26.23
CA SER A 14 -4.09 -36.31 -25.61
C SER A 14 -4.80 -35.15 -24.89
N GLN A 15 -6.09 -35.28 -24.56
CA GLN A 15 -6.91 -34.21 -23.97
C GLN A 15 -6.94 -34.21 -22.44
N GLN A 16 -6.57 -35.31 -21.78
CA GLN A 16 -6.62 -35.40 -20.31
C GLN A 16 -5.45 -34.70 -19.59
N GLN A 17 -4.39 -34.31 -20.32
CA GLN A 17 -3.20 -33.71 -19.70
C GLN A 17 -3.34 -32.20 -19.43
N HIS A 18 -4.20 -31.48 -20.16
CA HIS A 18 -4.34 -30.02 -20.01
C HIS A 18 -5.18 -29.60 -18.80
N LEU A 19 -6.22 -30.36 -18.42
CA LEU A 19 -7.13 -30.01 -17.32
C LEU A 19 -6.54 -30.23 -15.92
N ASN A 20 -5.49 -31.05 -15.81
CA ASN A 20 -4.84 -31.36 -14.53
C ASN A 20 -3.74 -30.35 -14.15
N ALA A 21 -3.26 -29.53 -15.10
CA ALA A 21 -2.26 -28.49 -14.85
C ALA A 21 -2.87 -27.21 -14.25
N GLU A 22 -4.09 -26.85 -14.65
CA GLU A 22 -4.79 -25.65 -14.16
C GLU A 22 -5.28 -25.75 -12.70
N LYS A 23 -5.49 -26.97 -12.19
CA LYS A 23 -5.91 -27.16 -10.79
C LYS A 23 -4.77 -27.03 -9.78
N LYS A 24 -3.50 -27.20 -10.19
CA LYS A 24 -2.35 -27.04 -9.29
C LYS A 24 -1.91 -25.58 -9.13
N SER A 25 -2.28 -24.68 -10.05
CA SER A 25 -1.80 -23.29 -10.09
C SER A 25 -2.52 -22.34 -9.12
N ASN A 26 -3.54 -22.81 -8.42
CA ASN A 26 -4.39 -22.01 -7.54
C ASN A 26 -4.31 -22.40 -6.07
N ILE A 27 -3.31 -23.17 -5.65
CA ILE A 27 -3.16 -23.57 -4.24
C ILE A 27 -2.17 -22.61 -3.55
N CYS A 28 -2.41 -22.34 -2.26
CA CYS A 28 -1.48 -21.58 -1.42
C CYS A 28 -0.12 -22.28 -1.36
N GLU A 29 0.95 -21.60 -1.78
CA GLU A 29 2.32 -22.14 -1.77
C GLU A 29 2.92 -22.18 -0.35
N GLU A 30 2.29 -21.52 0.62
CA GLU A 30 2.75 -21.53 2.01
C GLU A 30 2.15 -22.67 2.85
N CYS A 31 0.84 -22.92 2.72
CA CYS A 31 0.18 -23.97 3.51
C CYS A 31 -0.21 -25.19 2.68
N GLY A 32 -0.32 -25.11 1.36
CA GLY A 32 -0.71 -26.23 0.50
C GLY A 32 -2.16 -26.72 0.65
N LEU A 33 -2.92 -26.22 1.63
CA LEU A 33 -4.24 -26.74 1.99
C LEU A 33 -5.40 -26.03 1.26
N ASN A 34 -5.28 -24.71 1.11
CA ASN A 34 -6.38 -23.86 0.64
C ASN A 34 -6.04 -23.22 -0.71
N PRO A 35 -7.06 -22.88 -1.51
CA PRO A 35 -6.82 -22.11 -2.72
C PRO A 35 -6.22 -20.73 -2.40
N SER A 36 -5.28 -20.29 -3.22
CA SER A 36 -4.62 -19.00 -3.12
C SER A 36 -5.59 -17.87 -3.42
N LYS A 37 -5.59 -16.83 -2.59
CA LYS A 37 -6.40 -15.61 -2.75
C LYS A 37 -5.56 -14.38 -3.07
N TYR A 38 -4.28 -14.42 -2.74
CA TYR A 38 -3.35 -13.31 -2.85
C TYR A 38 -2.04 -13.76 -3.47
N THR A 39 -1.39 -12.85 -4.20
CA THR A 39 -0.07 -13.07 -4.80
C THR A 39 0.87 -11.95 -4.37
N CYS A 40 2.06 -12.30 -3.90
CA CYS A 40 3.03 -11.31 -3.45
C CYS A 40 3.61 -10.53 -4.65
N PRO A 41 3.60 -9.19 -4.66
CA PRO A 41 4.11 -8.40 -5.80
C PRO A 41 5.64 -8.37 -5.91
N CYS A 42 6.36 -8.92 -4.93
CA CYS A 42 7.82 -8.94 -4.90
C CYS A 42 8.39 -10.29 -5.34
N CYS A 43 7.85 -11.39 -4.83
CA CYS A 43 8.36 -12.75 -5.06
C CYS A 43 7.35 -13.67 -5.74
N SER A 44 6.17 -13.15 -6.13
CA SER A 44 5.10 -13.89 -6.81
C SER A 44 4.53 -15.09 -6.06
N ILE A 45 4.90 -15.29 -4.78
CA ILE A 45 4.37 -16.37 -3.94
C ILE A 45 2.87 -16.22 -3.74
N ARG A 46 2.14 -17.30 -3.99
CA ARG A 46 0.70 -17.40 -3.80
C ARG A 46 0.34 -17.75 -2.36
N SER A 47 -0.64 -17.06 -1.79
CA SER A 47 -1.08 -17.24 -0.40
C SER A 47 -2.60 -17.19 -0.25
N CYS A 48 -3.17 -17.98 0.65
CA CYS A 48 -4.62 -18.03 0.89
C CYS A 48 -5.12 -17.01 1.91
N SER A 49 -4.24 -16.50 2.78
CA SER A 49 -4.63 -15.69 3.94
C SER A 49 -3.47 -14.85 4.50
N LEU A 50 -3.80 -13.87 5.33
CA LEU A 50 -2.86 -13.02 6.05
C LEU A 50 -1.74 -13.76 6.82
N PRO A 51 -1.99 -14.84 7.57
CA PRO A 51 -0.92 -15.59 8.22
C PRO A 51 0.05 -16.20 7.20
N CYS A 52 -0.44 -16.71 6.06
CA CYS A 52 0.42 -17.20 4.98
C CYS A 52 1.25 -16.06 4.35
N VAL A 53 0.66 -14.87 4.19
CA VAL A 53 1.40 -13.68 3.73
C VAL A 53 2.54 -13.32 4.70
N LYS A 54 2.28 -13.33 6.01
CA LYS A 54 3.30 -13.01 7.02
C LYS A 54 4.36 -14.11 7.14
N SER A 55 3.95 -15.37 7.05
CA SER A 55 4.85 -16.54 7.06
C SER A 55 5.88 -16.44 5.95
N HIS A 56 5.45 -16.29 4.69
CA HIS A 56 6.41 -16.25 3.58
C HIS A 56 7.36 -15.07 3.73
N LYS A 57 6.85 -13.87 4.11
CA LYS A 57 7.70 -12.69 4.28
C LYS A 57 8.80 -12.92 5.32
N LYS A 58 8.49 -13.64 6.40
CA LYS A 58 9.48 -14.00 7.43
C LYS A 58 10.45 -15.07 6.92
N ARG A 59 9.95 -16.10 6.24
CA ARG A 59 10.73 -17.25 5.75
C ARG A 59 11.68 -16.89 4.60
N THR A 60 11.24 -16.06 3.66
CA THR A 60 12.00 -15.64 2.47
C THR A 60 12.64 -14.26 2.63
N SER A 61 12.54 -13.65 3.81
CA SER A 61 12.98 -12.27 4.07
C SER A 61 12.44 -11.26 3.05
N CYS A 62 11.22 -11.49 2.56
CA CYS A 62 10.61 -10.69 1.51
C CYS A 62 9.99 -9.40 2.07
N THR A 63 10.33 -8.26 1.46
CA THR A 63 9.79 -6.95 1.83
C THR A 63 8.29 -6.83 1.50
N GLY A 64 7.80 -7.60 0.53
CA GLY A 64 6.44 -7.54 0.02
C GLY A 64 6.15 -6.29 -0.81
N LYS A 65 7.17 -5.53 -1.21
CA LYS A 65 7.07 -4.39 -2.13
C LYS A 65 7.75 -4.76 -3.45
N ARG A 66 7.10 -4.49 -4.58
CA ARG A 66 7.71 -4.69 -5.90
C ARG A 66 8.97 -3.84 -6.01
N HIS A 67 10.09 -4.45 -6.42
CA HIS A 67 11.31 -3.72 -6.71
C HIS A 67 11.12 -2.94 -8.02
N ARG A 68 10.97 -1.61 -7.91
CA ARG A 68 10.66 -0.75 -9.06
C ARG A 68 11.90 -0.32 -9.87
N THR A 69 13.10 -0.48 -9.33
CA THR A 69 14.34 0.08 -9.90
C THR A 69 15.43 -0.97 -10.09
N CYS A 70 15.06 -2.23 -10.34
CA CYS A 70 16.04 -3.26 -10.65
C CYS A 70 16.63 -3.02 -12.03
N PHE A 71 17.94 -3.23 -12.17
CA PHE A 71 18.57 -3.22 -13.48
C PHE A 71 18.03 -4.38 -14.34
N VAL A 72 17.61 -4.07 -15.56
CA VAL A 72 17.15 -5.04 -16.54
C VAL A 72 18.04 -4.92 -17.78
N PRO A 73 18.65 -6.02 -18.27
CA PRO A 73 19.39 -6.01 -19.52
C PRO A 73 18.50 -5.59 -20.69
N LEU A 74 19.05 -4.93 -21.71
CA LEU A 74 18.27 -4.47 -22.87
C LEU A 74 17.53 -5.60 -23.59
N SER A 75 18.04 -6.84 -23.55
CA SER A 75 17.39 -8.01 -24.14
C SER A 75 16.07 -8.40 -23.46
N GLN A 76 15.85 -7.97 -22.22
CA GLN A 76 14.65 -8.24 -21.43
C GLN A 76 13.82 -6.96 -21.21
N PHE A 77 14.16 -5.89 -21.92
CA PHE A 77 13.45 -4.62 -21.83
C PHE A 77 12.15 -4.70 -22.64
N ASP A 78 11.03 -4.76 -21.93
CA ASP A 78 9.68 -4.94 -22.47
C ASP A 78 8.82 -3.69 -22.23
N ASP A 79 7.75 -3.51 -23.00
CA ASP A 79 6.86 -2.34 -22.92
C ASP A 79 6.24 -2.19 -21.51
N ASN A 80 6.02 -3.31 -20.84
CA ASN A 80 5.54 -3.33 -19.45
C ASN A 80 6.49 -2.62 -18.47
N LEU A 81 7.81 -2.66 -18.73
CA LEU A 81 8.80 -1.94 -17.92
C LEU A 81 8.74 -0.44 -18.19
N ILE A 82 8.57 -0.03 -19.45
CA ILE A 82 8.41 1.38 -19.82
C ILE A 82 7.20 2.00 -19.10
N ILE A 83 6.07 1.29 -19.08
CA ILE A 83 4.85 1.75 -18.38
C ILE A 83 5.10 1.84 -16.87
N SER A 84 5.80 0.87 -16.28
CA SER A 84 6.17 0.88 -14.87
C SER A 84 7.01 2.10 -14.51
N ASP A 85 8.01 2.43 -15.34
CA ASP A 85 8.91 3.57 -15.13
C ASP A 85 8.19 4.90 -15.30
N TYR A 86 7.33 5.00 -16.31
CA TYR A 86 6.47 6.17 -16.49
C TYR A 86 5.59 6.42 -15.26
N ASN A 87 4.94 5.37 -14.75
CA ASN A 87 4.10 5.47 -13.55
C ASN A 87 4.91 5.89 -12.31
N LEU A 88 6.14 5.42 -12.19
CA LEU A 88 7.05 5.84 -11.11
C LEU A 88 7.33 7.35 -11.18
N LEU A 89 7.65 7.87 -12.37
CA LEU A 89 7.91 9.30 -12.57
C LEU A 89 6.67 10.16 -12.31
N GLU A 90 5.50 9.70 -12.75
CA GLU A 90 4.23 10.39 -12.52
C GLU A 90 3.85 10.40 -11.02
N GLU A 91 4.11 9.32 -10.28
CA GLU A 91 3.94 9.29 -8.82
C GLU A 91 4.87 10.30 -8.14
N ALA A 92 6.15 10.32 -8.53
CA ALA A 92 7.13 11.28 -8.00
C ALA A 92 6.72 12.73 -8.28
N LYS A 93 6.25 13.02 -9.50
CA LYS A 93 5.71 14.33 -9.89
C LYS A 93 4.51 14.71 -9.04
N ARG A 94 3.56 13.80 -8.81
CA ARG A 94 2.39 14.04 -7.95
C ARG A 94 2.79 14.37 -6.51
N VAL A 95 3.76 13.67 -5.96
CA VAL A 95 4.28 13.94 -4.61
C VAL A 95 4.96 15.31 -4.57
N ALA A 96 5.81 15.62 -5.54
CA ALA A 96 6.48 16.92 -5.64
C ALA A 96 5.48 18.09 -5.77
N GLU A 97 4.49 17.96 -6.66
CA GLU A 97 3.43 18.98 -6.83
C GLU A 97 2.54 19.10 -5.60
N SER A 98 2.25 18.00 -4.90
CA SER A 98 1.52 18.05 -3.64
C SER A 98 2.32 18.74 -2.54
N ALA A 99 3.63 18.49 -2.48
CA ALA A 99 4.53 19.20 -1.56
C ALA A 99 4.60 20.69 -1.93
N LYS A 100 4.79 21.03 -3.20
CA LYS A 100 4.82 22.42 -3.70
C LYS A 100 3.54 23.16 -3.38
N ARG A 101 2.36 22.56 -3.59
CA ARG A 101 1.07 23.14 -3.16
C ARG A 101 1.01 23.33 -1.66
N ARG A 102 1.40 22.32 -0.85
CA ARG A 102 1.47 22.45 0.62
C ARG A 102 2.44 23.55 1.08
N MET A 103 3.52 23.80 0.34
CA MET A 103 4.46 24.89 0.62
C MET A 103 3.90 26.26 0.21
N ARG A 104 3.23 26.35 -0.95
CA ARG A 104 2.59 27.58 -1.45
C ARG A 104 1.38 28.00 -0.61
N ASP A 105 0.59 27.04 -0.16
CA ASP A 105 -0.55 27.24 0.75
C ASP A 105 -0.10 27.51 2.20
N GLY A 106 1.22 27.65 2.43
CA GLY A 106 1.84 27.94 3.71
C GLY A 106 1.81 26.79 4.73
N LYS A 107 1.11 25.68 4.44
CA LYS A 107 0.73 24.65 5.43
C LYS A 107 1.91 23.88 6.03
N PHE A 108 3.10 23.90 5.43
CA PHE A 108 4.27 23.19 5.96
C PHE A 108 5.63 23.91 5.80
N GLY A 109 5.65 25.18 5.44
CA GLY A 109 6.90 25.93 5.26
C GLY A 109 6.79 27.32 5.87
N ARG A 110 7.31 27.48 7.10
CA ARG A 110 7.73 28.71 7.80
C ARG A 110 7.12 30.07 7.43
N PHE A 111 5.89 30.16 6.95
CA PHE A 111 5.08 31.35 7.11
C PHE A 111 4.56 31.32 8.54
N GLN A 112 4.81 32.39 9.27
CA GLN A 112 4.33 32.59 10.64
C GLN A 112 2.80 32.43 10.65
N TYR A 113 2.28 31.22 10.90
CA TYR A 113 0.94 31.06 11.42
C TYR A 113 0.95 31.66 12.82
N LYS A 114 0.89 32.99 12.91
CA LYS A 114 0.66 33.67 14.17
C LYS A 114 -0.68 33.15 14.64
N LEU A 115 -0.61 32.34 15.69
CA LEU A 115 -1.80 31.83 16.34
C LEU A 115 -2.66 33.05 16.69
N PRO A 116 -3.97 33.06 16.36
CA PRO A 116 -4.84 34.17 16.74
C PRO A 116 -4.67 34.50 18.22
N PHE A 117 -4.70 35.78 18.57
CA PHE A 117 -4.35 36.26 19.93
C PHE A 117 -5.03 35.46 21.07
N LYS A 118 -6.30 35.08 20.91
CA LYS A 118 -7.04 34.23 21.87
C LYS A 118 -6.40 32.87 22.09
N LEU A 119 -5.97 32.19 21.02
CA LEU A 119 -5.35 30.88 21.10
C LEU A 119 -3.91 31.00 21.64
N GLN A 120 -3.23 32.09 21.35
CA GLN A 120 -1.91 32.38 21.92
C GLN A 120 -2.00 32.57 23.44
N SER A 121 -3.00 33.30 23.90
CA SER A 121 -3.27 33.49 25.33
C SER A 121 -3.56 32.15 26.03
N LEU A 122 -4.40 31.30 25.42
CA LEU A 122 -4.66 29.94 25.91
C LEU A 122 -3.39 29.08 25.98
N LYS A 123 -2.56 29.12 24.93
CA LYS A 123 -1.28 28.38 24.89
C LYS A 123 -0.35 28.84 26.01
N ASN A 124 -0.22 30.15 26.20
CA ASN A 124 0.63 30.73 27.24
C ASN A 124 0.12 30.38 28.65
N ALA A 125 -1.19 30.44 28.87
CA ALA A 125 -1.80 30.06 30.15
C ALA A 125 -1.62 28.58 30.48
N ALA A 126 -1.76 27.70 29.48
CA ALA A 126 -1.49 26.27 29.63
C ALA A 126 -0.01 25.99 29.92
N ALA A 127 0.89 26.65 29.19
CA ALA A 127 2.32 26.53 29.41
C ALA A 127 2.73 26.95 30.84
N ARG A 128 2.14 28.02 31.38
CA ARG A 128 2.33 28.44 32.79
C ARG A 128 1.91 27.35 33.79
N ARG A 129 0.92 26.53 33.44
CA ARG A 129 0.45 25.37 34.23
C ARG A 129 1.16 24.07 33.86
N LYS A 130 2.25 24.14 33.10
CA LYS A 130 3.02 22.99 32.59
C LYS A 130 2.19 22.01 31.74
N THR A 131 1.12 22.49 31.10
CA THR A 131 0.31 21.68 30.17
C THR A 131 0.63 22.04 28.72
N HIS A 132 0.95 21.04 27.91
CA HIS A 132 1.30 21.24 26.50
C HIS A 132 0.06 21.06 25.60
N ILE A 133 -0.43 22.15 25.05
CA ILE A 133 -1.59 22.14 24.13
C ILE A 133 -1.10 22.12 22.68
N ILE A 134 -1.63 21.18 21.90
CA ILE A 134 -1.44 21.09 20.45
C ILE A 134 -2.75 21.46 19.76
N PHE A 135 -2.70 22.43 18.85
CA PHE A 135 -3.86 22.83 18.06
C PHE A 135 -3.96 21.97 16.79
N LEU A 136 -5.17 21.54 16.46
CA LEU A 136 -5.42 20.85 15.19
C LEU A 136 -5.10 21.76 13.99
N PRO A 137 -4.70 21.20 12.84
CA PRO A 137 -4.53 21.96 11.60
C PRO A 137 -5.80 22.70 11.14
N ILE A 138 -5.61 23.77 10.36
CA ILE A 138 -6.71 24.60 9.85
C ILE A 138 -7.50 23.85 8.78
N GLY A 139 -8.83 23.98 8.78
CA GLY A 139 -9.74 23.25 7.89
C GLY A 139 -10.18 21.86 8.37
N MET A 140 -9.90 21.50 9.62
CA MET A 140 -10.47 20.32 10.24
C MET A 140 -11.76 20.68 11.01
N SER A 141 -12.87 19.98 10.75
CA SER A 141 -14.17 20.23 11.42
C SER A 141 -14.08 20.20 12.96
N LYS A 142 -13.21 19.35 13.51
CA LYS A 142 -12.96 19.30 14.97
C LYS A 142 -12.34 20.59 15.52
N ARG A 143 -11.50 21.27 14.73
CA ARG A 143 -10.93 22.58 15.11
C ARG A 143 -11.99 23.67 15.07
N GLU A 144 -12.85 23.67 14.06
CA GLU A 144 -13.92 24.66 13.89
C GLU A 144 -14.95 24.58 15.01
N LYS A 145 -15.27 23.37 15.47
CA LYS A 145 -16.16 23.13 16.61
C LYS A 145 -15.51 23.41 17.97
N ASN A 146 -14.18 23.53 18.04
CA ASN A 146 -13.47 23.77 19.28
C ASN A 146 -13.57 25.26 19.67
N GLN A 147 -14.38 25.54 20.68
CA GLN A 147 -14.62 26.88 21.21
C GLN A 147 -13.84 27.16 22.51
N THR A 148 -12.82 26.36 22.84
CA THR A 148 -12.01 26.55 24.05
C THR A 148 -11.32 27.92 24.01
N ARG A 149 -11.53 28.71 25.07
CA ARG A 149 -10.97 30.05 25.23
C ARG A 149 -10.42 30.22 26.64
N TYR A 150 -9.35 30.99 26.74
CA TYR A 150 -8.81 31.39 28.03
C TYR A 150 -9.50 32.66 28.52
N ASP A 151 -10.03 32.62 29.73
CA ASP A 151 -10.60 33.77 30.42
C ASP A 151 -9.60 34.29 31.46
N HIS A 152 -9.26 35.57 31.35
CA HIS A 152 -8.33 36.24 32.26
C HIS A 152 -8.96 36.63 33.60
N ARG A 153 -10.30 36.59 33.72
CA ARG A 153 -11.03 36.95 34.95
C ARG A 153 -11.15 35.80 35.94
N LEU A 154 -11.00 34.56 35.46
CA LEU A 154 -11.14 33.33 36.26
C LEU A 154 -9.77 32.75 36.59
N ILE A 155 -8.82 33.59 37.00
CA ILE A 155 -7.54 33.10 37.50
C ILE A 155 -7.84 32.41 38.83
N CYS A 156 -7.94 31.07 38.77
CA CYS A 156 -7.91 30.24 39.97
C CYS A 156 -6.53 30.41 40.60
N SER A 157 -6.49 31.18 41.68
CA SER A 157 -5.34 31.38 42.59
C SER A 157 -5.00 30.10 43.32
#